data_AF-A0A6F9B5N7-F1
#
_entry.id   AF-A0A6F9B5N7-F1
#
_cell.length_a   1.000
_cell.length_b   1.000
_cell.length_c   1.000
_cell.angle_alpha   90.00
_cell.angle_beta   90.00
_cell.angle_gamma   90.00
#
_symmetry.space_group_name_H-M   'P 1'
#
loop_
_entity.id
_entity.type
_entity.pdbx_description
1 polymer ?
#
loop_
_entity_poly.entity_id
_entity_poly.type
_entity_poly.pdbx_seq_one_letter_code
_entity_poly.pdbx_strand_id
1 'polypeptide(L)'
;MVGVIIGSKRIGINPDNVATPIAASFGDLITLAILACLSQGLYECIELYPYVSYLVCLFFLGLTPLWVVVSSRNPASRILLYTGWEPIITAMVISSIGGLILDTTVSDPNMVGMIVYTPVMNGIGGNLVAIQSSRIATDLHLHCSPRQVPEDRRSCYNPCRTFCGSGANHRSAQVLLLLVVPGHLIFLYTIHLMKGSTSPTPVFITFFLAAALLQ
;
A
#
# COMPACT_ATOMS: atom_id res chain seq x y z
N MET A 1 0.34 15.44 8.85
CA MET A 1 1.04 15.57 7.55
C MET A 1 1.69 16.93 7.34
N VAL A 2 0.95 18.04 7.32
CA VAL A 2 1.52 19.38 7.08
C VAL A 2 2.67 19.74 8.04
N GLY A 3 2.52 19.44 9.34
CA GLY A 3 3.59 19.67 10.33
C GLY A 3 4.87 18.85 10.07
N VAL A 4 4.74 17.60 9.60
CA VAL A 4 5.88 16.74 9.24
C VAL A 4 6.62 17.29 8.02
N ILE A 5 5.88 17.78 7.02
CA ILE A 5 6.44 18.40 5.81
C ILE A 5 7.20 19.69 6.18
N ILE A 6 6.61 20.56 6.99
CA ILE A 6 7.24 21.83 7.42
C ILE A 6 8.46 21.55 8.30
N GLY A 7 8.37 20.60 9.23
CA GLY A 7 9.48 20.21 10.11
C GLY A 7 10.64 19.60 9.33
N SER A 8 10.35 18.71 8.38
CA SER A 8 11.37 18.10 7.51
C SER A 8 12.08 19.14 6.64
N LYS A 9 11.33 20.10 6.07
CA LYS A 9 11.90 21.26 5.35
C LYS A 9 12.81 22.12 6.23
N ARG A 10 12.48 22.35 7.50
CA ARG A 10 13.32 23.12 8.44
C ARG A 10 14.64 22.42 8.78
N ILE A 11 14.68 21.09 8.74
CA ILE A 11 15.85 20.27 9.07
C ILE A 11 16.70 19.97 7.81
N GLY A 12 16.24 20.40 6.62
CA GLY A 12 16.93 20.14 5.35
C GLY A 12 16.83 18.70 4.86
N ILE A 13 15.91 17.91 5.43
CA ILE A 13 15.62 16.55 4.99
C ILE A 13 14.51 16.60 3.94
N ASN A 14 14.60 15.75 2.91
CA ASN A 14 13.51 15.65 1.94
C ASN A 14 12.23 15.17 2.66
N PRO A 15 11.12 15.95 2.63
CA PRO A 15 9.87 15.57 3.29
C PRO A 15 9.34 14.21 2.86
N ASP A 16 9.61 13.76 1.62
CA ASP A 16 9.16 12.46 1.12
C ASP A 16 9.87 11.28 1.79
N ASN A 17 11.00 11.51 2.47
CA ASN A 17 11.71 10.47 3.21
C ASN A 17 11.06 10.15 4.57
N VAL A 18 10.26 11.07 5.09
CA VAL A 18 9.69 10.99 6.45
C VAL A 18 8.16 11.03 6.38
N ALA A 19 7.60 11.97 5.63
CA ALA A 19 6.16 12.11 5.50
C ALA A 19 5.53 10.93 4.77
N THR A 20 6.12 10.44 3.68
CA THR A 20 5.54 9.35 2.87
C THR A 20 5.43 8.02 3.64
N PRO A 21 6.48 7.52 4.32
CA PRO A 21 6.35 6.30 5.13
C PRO A 21 5.41 6.48 6.33
N ILE A 22 5.45 7.63 7.00
CA ILE A 22 4.54 7.92 8.13
C ILE A 22 3.10 7.95 7.64
N ALA A 23 2.82 8.58 6.50
CA ALA A 23 1.48 8.64 5.92
C ALA A 23 0.95 7.27 5.54
N ALA A 24 1.79 6.45 4.90
CA ALA A 24 1.42 5.09 4.52
C ALA A 24 1.09 4.27 5.78
N SER A 25 2.01 4.18 6.74
CA SER A 25 1.81 3.33 7.92
C SER A 25 0.71 3.82 8.86
N PHE A 26 0.63 5.13 9.15
CA PHE A 26 -0.47 5.66 9.97
C PHE A 26 -1.80 5.65 9.22
N GLY A 27 -1.79 5.87 7.91
CA GLY A 27 -2.99 5.79 7.07
C GLY A 27 -3.60 4.39 7.12
N ASP A 28 -2.78 3.36 6.91
CA ASP A 28 -3.19 1.95 7.00
C ASP A 28 -3.71 1.60 8.40
N LEU A 29 -2.99 2.01 9.46
CA LEU A 29 -3.42 1.74 10.83
C LEU A 29 -4.74 2.42 11.19
N ILE A 30 -4.90 3.70 10.84
CA ILE A 30 -6.12 4.46 11.15
C ILE A 30 -7.30 3.91 10.35
N THR A 31 -7.11 3.58 9.07
CA THR A 31 -8.17 3.01 8.24
C THR A 31 -8.62 1.65 8.75
N LEU A 32 -7.69 0.75 9.09
CA LEU A 32 -8.02 -0.54 9.69
C LEU A 32 -8.69 -0.40 11.06
N ALA A 33 -8.24 0.54 11.90
CA ALA A 33 -8.85 0.77 13.21
C ALA A 33 -10.28 1.32 13.09
N ILE A 34 -10.51 2.29 12.21
CA ILE A 34 -11.85 2.84 11.95
C ILE A 34 -12.74 1.76 11.34
N LEU A 35 -12.24 1.00 10.36
CA LEU A 35 -12.97 -0.09 9.72
C LEU A 35 -13.36 -1.16 10.75
N ALA A 36 -12.41 -1.61 11.58
CA ALA A 36 -12.67 -2.60 12.62
C ALA A 36 -13.73 -2.11 13.62
N CYS A 37 -13.58 -0.88 14.14
CA CYS A 37 -14.52 -0.30 15.10
C CYS A 37 -15.94 -0.14 14.51
N LEU A 38 -16.05 0.42 13.29
CA LEU A 38 -17.33 0.56 12.61
C LEU A 38 -17.94 -0.80 12.27
N SER A 39 -17.13 -1.74 11.77
CA SER A 39 -17.60 -3.08 11.42
C SER A 39 -18.16 -3.81 12.64
N GLN A 40 -17.50 -3.71 13.79
CA GLN A 40 -17.96 -4.32 15.02
C GLN A 40 -19.26 -3.68 15.53
N GLY A 41 -19.36 -2.35 15.54
CA GLY A 41 -20.60 -1.68 15.93
C GLY A 41 -21.79 -2.02 15.02
N LEU A 42 -21.56 -2.11 13.71
CA LEU A 42 -22.58 -2.54 12.75
C LEU A 42 -22.95 -4.02 12.93
N TYR A 43 -21.98 -4.88 13.24
CA TYR A 43 -22.20 -6.31 13.48
C TYR A 43 -23.06 -6.54 14.72
N GLU A 44 -22.80 -5.84 15.83
CA GLU A 44 -23.63 -5.94 17.05
C GLU A 44 -25.08 -5.47 16.83
N CYS A 45 -25.27 -4.50 15.94
CA CYS A 45 -26.60 -3.97 15.61
C CYS A 45 -27.36 -4.78 14.56
N ILE A 46 -26.74 -5.77 13.91
CA ILE A 46 -27.35 -6.48 12.77
C ILE A 46 -28.57 -7.31 13.17
N GLU A 47 -28.56 -7.91 14.36
CA GLU A 47 -29.66 -8.74 14.85
C GLU A 47 -30.81 -7.91 15.42
N LEU A 48 -30.52 -6.81 16.12
CA LEU A 48 -31.55 -5.96 16.72
C LEU A 48 -32.16 -4.96 15.72
N TYR A 49 -31.35 -4.40 14.81
CA TYR A 49 -31.76 -3.31 13.92
C TYR A 49 -31.15 -3.47 12.51
N PRO A 50 -31.62 -4.43 11.70
CA PRO A 50 -31.06 -4.71 10.38
C PRO A 50 -31.12 -3.51 9.41
N TYR A 51 -32.06 -2.58 9.62
CA TYR A 51 -32.21 -1.36 8.82
C TYR A 51 -31.05 -0.37 8.98
N VAL A 52 -30.30 -0.42 10.08
CA VAL A 52 -29.20 0.53 10.37
C VAL A 52 -28.10 0.42 9.31
N SER A 53 -27.69 -0.79 8.94
CA SER A 53 -26.67 -1.00 7.91
C SER A 53 -27.10 -0.43 6.56
N TYR A 54 -28.37 -0.64 6.17
CA TYR A 54 -28.91 -0.06 4.93
C TYR A 54 -28.94 1.47 4.97
N LEU A 55 -29.32 2.06 6.11
CA LEU A 55 -29.32 3.52 6.27
C LEU A 55 -27.90 4.11 6.19
N VAL A 56 -26.92 3.46 6.82
CA VAL A 56 -25.51 3.87 6.74
C VAL A 56 -25.02 3.79 5.30
N CYS A 57 -25.34 2.72 4.57
CA CYS A 57 -25.03 2.61 3.14
C CYS A 57 -25.68 3.72 2.32
N LEU A 58 -26.99 3.97 2.50
CA LEU A 58 -27.72 5.03 1.81
C LEU A 58 -27.14 6.41 2.11
N PHE A 59 -26.72 6.66 3.36
CA PHE A 59 -26.06 7.90 3.76
C PHE A 59 -24.76 8.13 2.99
N PHE A 60 -23.86 7.13 2.93
CA PHE A 60 -22.62 7.25 2.16
C PHE A 60 -22.86 7.36 0.64
N LEU A 61 -23.87 6.65 0.14
CA LEU A 61 -24.26 6.73 -1.28
C LEU A 61 -24.82 8.12 -1.62
N GLY A 62 -25.59 8.73 -0.71
CA GLY A 62 -26.06 10.12 -0.81
C GLY A 62 -24.96 11.17 -0.65
N LEU A 63 -23.91 10.90 0.13
CA LEU A 63 -22.73 11.77 0.21
C LEU A 63 -21.87 11.75 -1.05
N THR A 64 -21.89 10.66 -1.81
CA THR A 64 -21.10 10.50 -3.05
C THR A 64 -21.30 11.64 -4.06
N PRO A 65 -22.54 12.00 -4.48
CA PRO A 65 -22.73 13.11 -5.41
C PRO A 65 -22.27 14.45 -4.83
N LEU A 66 -22.42 14.67 -3.53
CA LEU A 66 -21.91 15.87 -2.86
C LEU A 66 -20.38 15.97 -3.02
N TRP A 67 -19.65 14.88 -2.78
CA TRP A 67 -18.21 14.86 -2.95
C TRP A 67 -17.76 15.01 -4.40
N VAL A 68 -18.51 14.46 -5.36
CA VAL A 68 -18.26 14.67 -6.79
C VAL A 68 -18.39 16.14 -7.16
N VAL A 69 -19.45 16.82 -6.69
CA VAL A 69 -19.65 18.26 -6.92
C VAL A 69 -18.50 19.07 -6.30
N VAL A 70 -18.15 18.81 -5.04
CA VAL A 70 -17.04 19.50 -4.36
C VAL A 70 -15.71 19.30 -5.10
N SER A 71 -15.40 18.07 -5.49
CA SER A 71 -14.17 17.72 -6.22
C SER A 71 -14.14 18.35 -7.62
N SER A 72 -15.28 18.45 -8.31
CA SER A 72 -15.37 19.04 -9.65
C SER A 72 -15.04 20.54 -9.70
N ARG A 73 -15.18 21.26 -8.56
CA ARG A 73 -14.86 22.68 -8.47
C ARG A 73 -13.36 22.97 -8.43
N ASN A 74 -12.54 22.01 -8.02
CA ASN A 74 -11.09 22.17 -7.98
C ASN A 74 -10.47 21.57 -9.26
N PRO A 75 -9.77 22.35 -10.10
CA PRO A 75 -9.20 21.84 -11.36
C PRO A 75 -8.21 20.68 -11.15
N ALA A 76 -7.46 20.68 -10.05
CA ALA A 76 -6.52 19.60 -9.72
C ALA A 76 -7.21 18.30 -9.29
N SER A 77 -8.38 18.37 -8.67
CA SER A 77 -9.16 17.19 -8.27
C SER A 77 -10.07 16.71 -9.40
N ARG A 78 -10.54 17.64 -10.25
CA ARG A 78 -11.38 17.34 -11.41
C ARG A 78 -10.71 16.40 -12.39
N ILE A 79 -9.42 16.55 -12.66
CA ILE A 79 -8.71 15.63 -13.57
C ILE A 79 -8.73 14.19 -13.03
N LEU A 80 -8.51 14.02 -11.72
CA LEU A 80 -8.55 12.72 -11.06
C LEU A 80 -9.94 12.06 -11.12
N LEU A 81 -11.02 12.84 -11.15
CA LEU A 81 -12.38 12.29 -11.32
C LEU A 81 -12.59 11.59 -12.66
N TYR A 82 -11.86 11.97 -13.72
CA TYR A 82 -11.99 11.36 -15.04
C TYR A 82 -10.93 10.29 -15.27
N THR A 83 -9.68 10.56 -14.90
CA THR A 83 -8.55 9.67 -15.19
C THR A 83 -8.26 8.66 -14.08
N GLY A 84 -8.81 8.85 -12.88
CA GLY A 84 -8.54 7.99 -11.73
C GLY A 84 -9.20 6.61 -11.79
N TRP A 85 -10.23 6.41 -12.61
CA TRP A 85 -10.97 5.16 -12.66
C TRP A 85 -10.17 4.02 -13.28
N GLU A 86 -9.37 4.30 -14.31
CA GLU A 86 -8.56 3.29 -14.99
C GLU A 86 -7.60 2.55 -14.04
N PRO A 87 -6.73 3.23 -13.25
CA PRO A 87 -5.87 2.53 -12.30
C PRO A 87 -6.66 1.88 -11.15
N ILE A 88 -7.78 2.46 -10.69
CA ILE A 88 -8.60 1.89 -9.61
C ILE A 88 -9.24 0.57 -10.05
N ILE A 89 -9.89 0.55 -11.22
CA ILE A 89 -10.53 -0.65 -11.75
C ILE A 89 -9.49 -1.73 -12.05
N THR A 90 -8.36 -1.35 -12.64
CA THR A 90 -7.26 -2.29 -12.90
C THR A 90 -6.72 -2.90 -11.62
N ALA A 91 -6.48 -2.10 -10.58
CA ALA A 91 -6.06 -2.58 -9.27
C ALA A 91 -7.11 -3.50 -8.63
N MET A 92 -8.40 -3.17 -8.78
CA MET A 92 -9.50 -3.99 -8.27
C MET A 92 -9.52 -5.37 -8.94
N VAL A 93 -9.38 -5.43 -10.26
CA VAL A 93 -9.32 -6.71 -11.00
C VAL A 93 -8.14 -7.57 -10.55
N ILE A 94 -6.95 -6.98 -10.46
CA ILE A 94 -5.75 -7.70 -10.00
C ILE A 94 -5.94 -8.21 -8.56
N SER A 95 -6.47 -7.36 -7.67
CA SER A 95 -6.76 -7.71 -6.28
C SER A 95 -7.79 -8.83 -6.16
N SER A 96 -8.86 -8.79 -6.97
CA SER A 96 -9.88 -9.85 -7.01
C SER A 96 -9.30 -11.19 -7.46
N ILE A 97 -8.44 -11.20 -8.49
CA ILE A 97 -7.74 -12.42 -8.92
C ILE A 97 -6.85 -12.97 -7.80
N GLY A 98 -6.08 -12.09 -7.14
CA GLY A 98 -5.26 -12.47 -5.98
C GLY A 98 -6.09 -13.04 -4.82
N GLY A 99 -7.27 -12.45 -4.56
CA GLY A 99 -8.23 -12.92 -3.56
C GLY A 99 -8.79 -14.31 -3.88
N LEU A 100 -9.13 -14.59 -5.14
CA LEU A 100 -9.60 -15.91 -5.57
C LEU A 100 -8.52 -16.99 -5.42
N ILE A 101 -7.27 -16.65 -5.73
CA ILE A 101 -6.12 -17.55 -5.53
C ILE A 101 -5.96 -17.84 -4.03
N LEU A 102 -6.05 -16.82 -3.18
CA LEU A 102 -5.98 -16.98 -1.73
C LEU A 102 -7.11 -17.85 -1.19
N ASP A 103 -8.35 -17.63 -1.62
CA ASP A 103 -9.53 -18.41 -1.20
C ASP A 103 -9.40 -19.89 -1.58
N THR A 104 -8.93 -20.16 -2.81
CA THR A 104 -8.65 -21.52 -3.28
C THR A 104 -7.53 -22.17 -2.46
N THR A 105 -6.50 -21.40 -2.10
CA THR A 105 -5.36 -21.90 -1.30
C THR A 105 -5.77 -22.21 0.14
N VAL A 106 -6.60 -21.36 0.74
CA VAL A 106 -7.08 -21.50 2.12
C VAL A 106 -8.11 -22.60 2.27
N SER A 107 -8.78 -22.98 1.18
CA SER A 107 -9.69 -24.13 1.15
C SER A 107 -8.99 -25.45 1.50
N ASP A 108 -7.66 -25.56 1.32
CA ASP A 108 -6.88 -26.68 1.83
C ASP A 108 -6.56 -26.49 3.33
N PRO A 109 -7.01 -27.39 4.23
CA PRO A 109 -6.75 -27.29 5.66
C PRO A 109 -5.26 -27.24 6.03
N ASN A 110 -4.36 -27.75 5.17
CA ASN A 110 -2.91 -27.66 5.39
C ASN A 110 -2.34 -26.26 5.14
N MET A 111 -3.06 -25.40 4.42
CA MET A 111 -2.59 -24.09 3.95
C MET A 111 -3.32 -22.90 4.61
N VAL A 112 -4.31 -23.14 5.49
CA VAL A 112 -5.05 -22.11 6.24
C VAL A 112 -4.11 -21.15 7.00
N GLY A 113 -2.94 -21.63 7.43
CA GLY A 113 -1.92 -20.82 8.08
C GLY A 113 -1.41 -19.64 7.23
N MET A 114 -1.54 -19.70 5.90
CA MET A 114 -1.03 -18.71 4.96
C MET A 114 -1.72 -17.34 5.07
N ILE A 115 -3.00 -17.31 5.48
CA ILE A 115 -3.80 -16.07 5.62
C ILE A 115 -3.09 -15.04 6.49
N VAL A 116 -2.40 -15.48 7.54
CA VAL A 116 -1.75 -14.58 8.50
C VAL A 116 -0.53 -13.88 7.88
N TYR A 117 0.07 -14.46 6.84
CA TYR A 117 1.24 -13.92 6.17
C TYR A 117 0.89 -13.04 4.96
N THR A 118 -0.30 -13.19 4.37
CA THR A 118 -0.74 -12.38 3.21
C THR A 118 -0.72 -10.87 3.46
N PRO A 119 -1.23 -10.35 4.60
CA PRO A 119 -1.15 -8.91 4.90
C PRO A 119 0.28 -8.40 5.04
N VAL A 120 1.21 -9.26 5.50
CA VAL A 120 2.62 -8.90 5.66
C VAL A 120 3.28 -8.74 4.28
N MET A 121 3.08 -9.70 3.38
CA MET A 121 3.61 -9.66 2.01
C MET A 121 3.08 -8.44 1.25
N ASN A 122 1.76 -8.24 1.28
CA ASN A 122 1.13 -7.14 0.56
C ASN A 122 1.46 -5.78 1.20
N GLY A 123 1.48 -5.70 2.52
CA GLY A 123 1.72 -4.47 3.26
C GLY A 123 3.17 -3.98 3.14
N ILE A 124 4.16 -4.83 3.44
CA ILE A 124 5.56 -4.40 3.40
C ILE A 124 6.00 -4.13 1.96
N GLY A 125 5.78 -5.09 1.05
CA GLY A 125 6.19 -4.94 -0.35
C GLY A 125 5.47 -3.76 -1.03
N GLY A 126 4.15 -3.69 -0.89
CA GLY A 126 3.33 -2.63 -1.48
C GLY A 126 3.72 -1.23 -1.00
N ASN A 127 3.93 -1.05 0.31
CA ASN A 127 4.29 0.25 0.87
C ASN A 127 5.71 0.70 0.46
N LEU A 128 6.67 -0.22 0.35
CA LEU A 128 8.02 0.11 -0.13
C LEU A 128 8.01 0.56 -1.60
N VAL A 129 7.25 -0.13 -2.46
CA VAL A 129 7.09 0.24 -3.87
C VAL A 129 6.34 1.57 -4.02
N ALA A 130 5.36 1.85 -3.15
CA ALA A 130 4.66 3.14 -3.10
C ALA A 130 5.62 4.29 -2.76
N ILE A 131 6.54 4.09 -1.79
CA ILE A 131 7.56 5.10 -1.46
C ILE A 131 8.49 5.35 -2.65
N GLN A 132 8.97 4.28 -3.31
CA GLN A 132 9.87 4.41 -4.46
C GLN A 132 9.18 5.11 -5.65
N SER A 133 7.94 4.73 -5.97
CA SER A 133 7.16 5.34 -7.05
C SER A 133 6.85 6.82 -6.77
N SER A 134 6.51 7.17 -5.52
CA SER A 134 6.31 8.56 -5.12
C SER A 134 7.57 9.40 -5.31
N ARG A 135 8.75 8.86 -4.95
CA ARG A 135 10.03 9.58 -5.16
C ARG A 135 10.34 9.77 -6.64
N ILE A 136 10.12 8.75 -7.47
CA ILE A 136 10.30 8.85 -8.92
C ILE A 136 9.35 9.90 -9.51
N ALA A 137 8.10 9.95 -9.04
CA ALA A 137 7.11 10.94 -9.46
C ALA A 137 7.53 12.37 -9.08
N THR A 138 8.00 12.60 -7.85
CA THR A 138 8.51 13.91 -7.40
C THR A 138 9.74 14.32 -8.22
N ASP A 139 10.68 13.41 -8.45
CA ASP A 139 11.89 13.64 -9.25
C ASP A 139 11.55 14.06 -10.69
N LEU A 140 10.60 13.36 -11.32
CA LEU A 140 10.10 13.72 -12.65
C LEU A 140 9.35 15.06 -12.64
N HIS A 141 8.54 15.32 -11.62
CA HIS A 141 7.79 16.58 -11.51
C HIS A 141 8.69 17.81 -11.38
N LEU A 142 9.83 17.67 -10.67
CA LEU A 142 10.77 18.77 -10.45
C LEU A 142 11.70 19.01 -11.66
N HIS A 143 12.12 17.95 -12.35
CA HIS A 143 13.17 18.02 -13.37
C HIS A 143 12.66 17.90 -14.82
N CYS A 144 11.41 17.51 -15.04
CA CYS A 144 10.86 17.32 -16.38
C CYS A 144 9.68 18.25 -16.63
N SER A 145 9.67 18.87 -17.83
CA SER A 145 8.51 19.61 -18.30
C SER A 145 7.34 18.64 -18.59
N PRO A 146 6.09 19.04 -18.36
CA PRO A 146 4.93 18.21 -18.66
C PRO A 146 4.99 17.63 -20.07
N ARG A 147 4.75 16.33 -20.23
CA ARG A 147 4.73 15.58 -21.50
C ARG A 147 6.10 15.27 -22.13
N GLN A 148 7.23 15.65 -21.52
CA GLN A 148 8.57 15.23 -21.95
C GLN A 148 9.12 14.18 -21.00
N VAL A 149 9.31 12.96 -21.52
CA VAL A 149 10.05 11.91 -20.80
C VAL A 149 11.54 12.08 -21.16
N PRO A 150 12.45 12.17 -20.17
CA PRO A 150 13.87 12.35 -20.42
C PRO A 150 14.38 11.22 -21.32
N GLU A 151 15.24 11.54 -22.30
CA GLU A 151 15.65 10.59 -23.35
C GLU A 151 16.29 9.32 -22.79
N ASP A 152 17.02 9.44 -21.67
CA ASP A 152 17.61 8.32 -20.94
C ASP A 152 16.58 7.32 -20.38
N ARG A 153 15.31 7.70 -20.22
CA ARG A 153 14.24 6.88 -19.63
C ARG A 153 13.24 6.30 -20.64
N ARG A 154 13.51 6.36 -21.95
CA ARG A 154 12.59 5.88 -23.01
C ARG A 154 12.61 4.35 -23.25
N SER A 155 13.55 3.62 -22.66
CA SER A 155 13.73 2.17 -22.88
C SER A 155 13.49 1.35 -21.61
N CYS A 156 13.07 0.09 -21.76
CA CYS A 156 12.96 -0.87 -20.65
C CYS A 156 14.30 -0.97 -19.91
N TYR A 157 14.26 -0.71 -18.60
CA TYR A 157 15.42 -0.84 -17.72
C TYR A 157 15.58 -2.30 -17.29
N ASN A 158 16.78 -2.85 -17.46
CA ASN A 158 17.15 -4.09 -16.79
C ASN A 158 17.18 -3.86 -15.27
N PRO A 159 16.69 -4.81 -14.45
CA PRO A 159 16.68 -4.69 -12.99
C PRO A 159 18.08 -4.38 -12.42
N CYS A 160 19.13 -4.98 -12.98
CA CYS A 160 20.52 -4.68 -12.60
C CYS A 160 20.91 -3.21 -12.83
N ARG A 161 20.37 -2.53 -13.85
CA ARG A 161 20.65 -1.10 -14.08
C ARG A 161 19.91 -0.22 -13.08
N THR A 162 18.72 -0.64 -12.64
CA THR A 162 17.94 0.04 -11.59
C THR A 162 18.58 -0.13 -10.21
N PHE A 163 19.14 -1.29 -9.90
CA PHE A 163 19.73 -1.56 -8.59
C PHE A 163 21.24 -1.31 -8.48
N CYS A 164 22.01 -1.24 -9.57
CA CYS A 164 23.47 -1.07 -9.52
C CYS A 164 23.97 0.30 -10.03
N GLY A 165 23.09 1.30 -10.15
CA GLY A 165 23.46 2.66 -10.57
C GLY A 165 23.96 3.55 -9.42
N SER A 166 24.62 4.66 -9.76
CA SER A 166 25.23 5.59 -8.79
C SER A 166 24.32 6.75 -8.34
N GLY A 167 23.19 6.97 -9.02
CA GLY A 167 22.25 8.06 -8.75
C GLY A 167 21.39 7.89 -7.50
N ALA A 168 20.78 9.00 -7.02
CA ALA A 168 19.97 9.02 -5.79
C ALA A 168 18.78 8.04 -5.83
N ASN A 169 18.13 7.89 -6.99
CA ASN A 169 17.03 6.93 -7.18
C ASN A 169 17.49 5.47 -7.07
N HIS A 170 18.73 5.17 -7.48
CA HIS A 170 19.32 3.83 -7.36
C HIS A 170 19.66 3.50 -5.91
N ARG A 171 20.27 4.44 -5.18
CA ARG A 171 20.54 4.27 -3.74
C ARG A 171 19.25 4.07 -2.94
N SER A 172 18.20 4.82 -3.27
CA SER A 172 16.87 4.64 -2.69
C SER A 172 16.33 3.23 -2.94
N ALA A 173 16.40 2.74 -4.19
CA ALA A 173 15.95 1.40 -4.54
C ALA A 173 16.73 0.30 -3.79
N GLN A 174 18.05 0.45 -3.66
CA GLN A 174 18.89 -0.48 -2.90
C GLN A 174 18.52 -0.51 -1.40
N VAL A 175 18.32 0.66 -0.79
CA VAL A 175 17.95 0.76 0.63
C VAL A 175 16.58 0.14 0.87
N LEU A 176 15.60 0.40 -0.01
CA LEU A 176 14.27 -0.18 0.12
C LEU A 176 14.28 -1.70 -0.09
N LEU A 177 15.06 -2.21 -1.05
CA LEU A 177 15.26 -3.65 -1.26
C LEU A 177 15.92 -4.30 -0.03
N LEU A 178 16.93 -3.65 0.55
CA LEU A 178 17.60 -4.13 1.76
C LEU A 178 16.67 -4.13 2.97
N LEU A 179 15.68 -3.24 3.01
CA LEU A 179 14.68 -3.14 4.08
C LEU A 179 13.61 -4.26 4.00
N VAL A 180 13.42 -4.90 2.83
CA VAL A 180 12.47 -6.01 2.65
C VAL A 180 12.77 -7.15 3.62
N VAL A 181 14.01 -7.62 3.69
CA VAL A 181 14.42 -8.76 4.52
C VAL A 181 14.20 -8.52 6.02
N PRO A 182 14.77 -7.47 6.65
CA PRO A 182 14.55 -7.22 8.07
C PRO A 182 13.08 -6.89 8.37
N GLY A 183 12.37 -6.21 7.46
CA GLY A 183 10.94 -5.93 7.61
C GLY A 183 10.12 -7.21 7.74
N HIS A 184 10.27 -8.14 6.79
CA HIS A 184 9.55 -9.41 6.80
C HIS A 184 9.94 -10.28 8.01
N LEU A 185 11.22 -10.31 8.39
CA LEU A 185 11.68 -11.06 9.56
C LEU A 185 11.05 -10.56 10.88
N ILE A 186 10.95 -9.24 11.07
CA ILE A 186 10.33 -8.66 12.27
C ILE A 186 8.86 -9.11 12.36
N PHE A 187 8.10 -8.99 11.27
CA PHE A 187 6.68 -9.37 11.27
C PHE A 187 6.46 -10.88 11.41
N LEU A 188 7.31 -11.72 10.79
CA LEU A 188 7.28 -13.17 11.01
C LEU A 188 7.51 -13.51 12.49
N TYR A 189 8.45 -12.84 13.14
CA TYR A 189 8.72 -13.01 14.56
C TYR A 189 7.55 -12.53 15.43
N THR A 190 6.93 -11.38 15.10
CA THR A 190 5.74 -10.90 15.82
C THR A 190 4.56 -11.86 15.69
N ILE A 191 4.32 -12.42 14.49
CA ILE A 191 3.27 -13.42 14.28
C ILE A 191 3.54 -14.68 15.13
N HIS A 192 4.80 -15.13 15.19
CA HIS A 192 5.18 -16.24 16.06
C HIS A 192 4.82 -15.95 17.53
N LEU A 193 5.17 -14.76 18.04
CA LEU A 193 4.86 -14.36 19.41
C LEU A 193 3.36 -14.28 19.69
N MET A 194 2.57 -13.74 18.75
CA MET A 194 1.13 -13.55 18.94
C MET A 194 0.33 -14.85 18.83
N LYS A 195 0.71 -15.75 17.91
CA LYS A 195 -0.09 -16.95 17.61
C LYS A 195 0.25 -18.13 18.51
N GLY A 196 1.41 -18.13 19.18
CA GLY A 196 1.84 -19.19 20.11
C GLY A 196 2.05 -20.57 19.48
N SER A 197 1.81 -20.71 18.17
CA SER A 197 1.98 -21.94 17.41
C SER A 197 3.45 -22.20 17.06
N THR A 198 3.75 -23.45 16.66
CA THR A 198 5.06 -23.92 16.22
C THR A 198 5.78 -22.93 15.32
N SER A 199 7.08 -22.74 15.58
CA SER A 199 7.92 -21.82 14.82
C SER A 199 7.86 -22.14 13.31
N PRO A 200 7.78 -21.13 12.44
CA PRO A 200 7.83 -21.37 11.00
C PRO A 200 9.13 -22.10 10.65
N THR A 201 9.02 -23.14 9.83
CA THR A 201 10.20 -23.94 9.43
C THR A 201 11.20 -23.05 8.68
N PRO A 202 12.52 -23.29 8.84
CA PRO A 202 13.54 -22.52 8.12
C PRO A 202 13.36 -22.61 6.60
N VAL A 203 12.81 -23.72 6.10
CA VAL A 203 12.44 -23.89 4.69
C VAL A 203 11.33 -22.90 4.31
N PHE A 204 10.27 -22.78 5.11
CA PHE A 204 9.21 -21.79 4.85
C PHE A 204 9.76 -20.35 4.85
N ILE A 205 10.60 -20.01 5.83
CA ILE A 205 11.18 -18.65 5.94
C ILE A 205 12.02 -18.32 4.70
N THR A 206 12.84 -19.26 4.21
CA THR A 206 13.68 -19.03 3.03
C THR A 206 12.85 -18.84 1.75
N PHE A 207 11.85 -19.67 1.51
CA PHE A 207 10.94 -19.49 0.37
C PHE A 207 10.11 -18.22 0.48
N PHE A 208 9.64 -17.87 1.68
CA PHE A 208 8.87 -16.66 1.93
C PHE A 208 9.70 -15.40 1.65
N LEU A 209 10.95 -15.36 2.13
CA LEU A 209 11.87 -14.25 1.85
C LEU A 209 12.25 -14.16 0.38
N ALA A 210 12.43 -15.31 -0.30
CA ALA A 210 12.70 -15.33 -1.73
C ALA A 210 11.51 -14.77 -2.54
N ALA A 211 10.28 -15.16 -2.19
CA ALA A 211 9.08 -14.61 -2.78
C ALA A 211 8.95 -13.09 -2.50
N ALA A 212 9.23 -12.66 -1.28
CA ALA A 212 9.18 -11.24 -0.88
C ALA A 212 10.20 -10.37 -1.64
N LEU A 213 11.36 -10.93 -2.02
CA LEU A 213 12.37 -10.23 -2.82
C LEU A 213 12.05 -10.21 -4.32
N LEU A 214 11.22 -11.15 -4.79
CA LEU A 214 10.86 -11.27 -6.20
C LEU A 214 9.64 -10.42 -6.58
N GLN A 215 8.76 -10.14 -5.61
CA GLN A 215 7.59 -9.27 -5.73
C GLN A 215 7.97 -7.84 -6.13
#